data_AF-A0A915V1D9-F1
#
_entry.id   AF-A0A915V1D9-F1
#
_cell.length_a   1.000
_cell.length_b   1.000
_cell.length_c   1.000
_cell.angle_alpha   90.00
_cell.angle_beta   90.00
_cell.angle_gamma   90.00
#
_symmetry.space_group_name_H-M   'P 1'
#
loop_
_entity.id
_entity.type
_entity.pdbx_description
1 polymer ?
#
loop_
_entity_poly.entity_id
_entity_poly.type
_entity_poly.pdbx_seq_one_letter_code
_entity_poly.pdbx_strand_id
1 'polypeptide(L)'
;MNHYRVLTEAQVRSFLEDGYLIVKDCLDRSIANRWIEAAYDRLGYDKNDPNTWTKEIVWMDHQNQLPVREIAPKAWDAILDVVGGEERLETQVMRLHHSGHFTTINSFIWSDAFIINFRRGADKPWQPPSPQVNGWHKDGSYFRHFLDSREQALLTIVLWSDMLHQGGATFIAPDSVRVVARYLYEHPEGVEPHDFDFQALISQCTRFEELTGEAGDFVILHPFMLHASSQNVLGKPRFMSNPPVVLKEPMNFNRENPDEFSLLERATLHYLGLERLDFRPTAPRRAYWSPA
;
A
#
# COMPACT_ATOMS: atom_id res chain seq x y z
N MET A 1 -17.40 -17.05 14.21
CA MET A 1 -16.68 -17.02 12.91
C MET A 1 -17.22 -15.88 12.06
N ASN A 2 -16.46 -14.79 11.91
CA ASN A 2 -16.79 -13.77 10.92
C ASN A 2 -16.65 -14.38 9.54
N HIS A 3 -17.76 -14.48 8.82
CA HIS A 3 -17.75 -14.87 7.42
C HIS A 3 -17.20 -13.70 6.61
N TYR A 4 -16.07 -13.91 5.95
CA TYR A 4 -15.54 -12.98 4.97
C TYR A 4 -16.49 -12.92 3.77
N ARG A 5 -16.67 -11.71 3.22
CA ARG A 5 -17.53 -11.41 2.08
C ARG A 5 -16.99 -12.01 0.80
N VAL A 6 -15.67 -11.91 0.60
CA VAL A 6 -15.02 -12.29 -0.66
C VAL A 6 -13.67 -13.00 -0.47
N LEU A 7 -12.99 -12.82 0.66
CA LEU A 7 -11.69 -13.47 0.87
C LEU A 7 -11.83 -14.98 1.04
N THR A 8 -11.02 -15.72 0.29
CA THR A 8 -10.85 -17.16 0.46
C THR A 8 -9.98 -17.48 1.67
N GLU A 9 -10.07 -18.70 2.21
CA GLU A 9 -9.19 -19.16 3.29
C GLU A 9 -7.70 -19.05 2.94
N ALA A 10 -7.34 -19.26 1.66
CA ALA A 10 -5.98 -19.11 1.18
C ALA A 10 -5.50 -17.66 1.23
N GLN A 11 -6.34 -16.70 0.85
CA GLN A 11 -6.01 -15.27 0.93
C GLN A 11 -5.92 -14.79 2.38
N VAL A 12 -6.80 -15.28 3.26
CA VAL A 12 -6.75 -15.00 4.70
C VAL A 12 -5.43 -15.52 5.29
N ARG A 13 -5.04 -16.75 4.93
CA ARG A 13 -3.77 -17.34 5.37
C ARG A 13 -2.58 -16.54 4.85
N SER A 14 -2.56 -16.20 3.56
CA SER A 14 -1.49 -15.40 2.96
C SER A 14 -1.34 -14.04 3.66
N PHE A 15 -2.45 -13.38 4.02
CA PHE A 15 -2.37 -12.13 4.76
C PHE A 15 -1.83 -12.32 6.19
N LEU A 16 -2.20 -13.41 6.89
CA LEU A 16 -1.69 -13.71 8.22
C LEU A 16 -0.20 -14.10 8.21
N GLU A 17 0.24 -14.88 7.23
CA GLU A 17 1.59 -15.49 7.21
C GLU A 17 2.61 -14.69 6.39
N ASP A 18 2.17 -14.03 5.31
CA ASP A 18 3.02 -13.26 4.39
C ASP A 18 2.73 -11.76 4.44
N GLY A 19 1.62 -11.33 5.05
CA GLY A 19 1.34 -9.92 5.28
C GLY A 19 0.81 -9.21 4.03
N TYR A 20 0.41 -9.97 3.00
CA TYR A 20 -0.27 -9.43 1.84
C TYR A 20 -1.24 -10.45 1.26
N LEU A 21 -2.14 -9.99 0.39
CA LEU A 21 -2.97 -10.84 -0.45
C LEU A 21 -3.22 -10.16 -1.79
N ILE A 22 -3.52 -10.96 -2.81
CA ILE A 22 -3.88 -10.48 -4.15
C ILE A 22 -5.32 -10.87 -4.44
N VAL A 23 -6.11 -9.88 -4.86
CA VAL A 23 -7.47 -10.06 -5.35
C VAL A 23 -7.45 -9.87 -6.86
N LYS A 24 -7.61 -10.97 -7.58
CA LYS A 24 -7.52 -10.98 -9.05
C LYS A 24 -8.78 -10.38 -9.68
N ASP A 25 -8.61 -9.72 -10.82
CA ASP A 25 -9.70 -9.26 -11.70
C ASP A 25 -10.77 -8.44 -10.94
N CYS A 26 -10.34 -7.32 -10.35
CA CYS A 26 -11.18 -6.44 -9.55
C CYS A 26 -11.65 -5.19 -10.30
N LEU A 27 -10.91 -4.74 -11.30
CA LEU A 27 -11.15 -3.49 -12.00
C LEU A 27 -11.25 -3.72 -13.51
N ASP A 28 -12.27 -3.13 -14.12
CA ASP A 28 -12.47 -3.15 -15.56
C ASP A 28 -11.32 -2.43 -16.30
N ARG A 29 -10.65 -3.16 -17.19
CA ARG A 29 -9.52 -2.65 -18.00
C ARG A 29 -9.90 -1.45 -18.86
N SER A 30 -11.17 -1.27 -19.23
CA SER A 30 -11.62 -0.09 -19.99
C SER A 30 -11.51 1.21 -19.20
N ILE A 31 -11.70 1.17 -17.87
CA ILE A 31 -11.47 2.33 -17.00
C ILE A 31 -9.98 2.64 -16.97
N ALA A 32 -9.16 1.60 -16.78
CA ALA A 32 -7.71 1.74 -16.74
C ALA A 32 -7.15 2.31 -18.05
N ASN A 33 -7.57 1.79 -19.19
CA ASN A 33 -7.17 2.29 -20.49
C ASN A 33 -7.54 3.78 -20.66
N ARG A 34 -8.78 4.17 -20.34
CA ARG A 34 -9.20 5.58 -20.46
C ARG A 34 -8.37 6.52 -19.58
N TRP A 35 -8.07 6.12 -18.35
CA TRP A 35 -7.29 6.95 -17.43
C TRP A 35 -5.81 6.98 -17.81
N ILE A 36 -5.26 5.90 -18.35
CA ILE A 36 -3.89 5.86 -18.89
C ILE A 36 -3.76 6.79 -20.10
N GLU A 37 -4.71 6.78 -21.04
CA GLU A 37 -4.72 7.72 -22.18
C GLU A 37 -4.75 9.17 -21.67
N ALA A 38 -5.65 9.49 -20.74
CA ALA A 38 -5.72 10.82 -20.13
C ALA A 38 -4.42 11.19 -19.40
N ALA A 39 -3.71 10.24 -18.80
CA ALA A 39 -2.41 10.49 -18.17
C ALA A 39 -1.33 10.87 -19.19
N TYR A 40 -1.29 10.23 -20.37
CA TYR A 40 -0.41 10.64 -21.46
C TYR A 40 -0.70 12.07 -21.92
N ASP A 41 -1.98 12.43 -22.11
CA ASP A 41 -2.40 13.79 -22.46
C ASP A 41 -1.96 14.81 -21.39
N ARG A 42 -2.18 14.51 -20.11
CA ARG A 42 -1.77 15.35 -18.98
C ARG A 42 -0.25 15.56 -18.90
N LEU A 43 0.54 14.57 -19.33
CA LEU A 43 1.99 14.64 -19.36
C LEU A 43 2.53 15.29 -20.63
N GLY A 44 1.71 15.44 -21.68
CA GLY A 44 2.15 15.84 -23.01
C GLY A 44 3.05 14.80 -23.67
N TYR A 45 2.84 13.52 -23.36
CA TYR A 45 3.62 12.39 -23.86
C TYR A 45 2.82 11.63 -24.92
N ASP A 46 3.47 11.18 -25.99
CA ASP A 46 2.87 10.25 -26.95
C ASP A 46 3.11 8.82 -26.47
N LYS A 47 2.03 8.07 -26.25
CA LYS A 47 2.09 6.66 -25.83
C LYS A 47 2.82 5.74 -26.82
N ASN A 48 2.95 6.16 -28.08
CA ASN A 48 3.60 5.39 -29.13
C ASN A 48 5.03 5.87 -29.44
N ASP A 49 5.48 6.97 -28.82
CA ASP A 49 6.86 7.48 -28.98
C ASP A 49 7.56 7.63 -27.63
N PRO A 50 8.36 6.61 -27.21
CA PRO A 50 9.13 6.65 -25.99
C PRO A 50 10.11 7.82 -25.86
N ASN A 51 10.48 8.49 -26.97
CA ASN A 51 11.35 9.66 -26.93
C ASN A 51 10.66 10.87 -26.29
N THR A 52 9.33 10.88 -26.25
CA THR A 52 8.55 11.92 -25.56
C THR A 52 8.56 11.74 -24.05
N TRP A 53 8.86 10.53 -23.53
CA TRP A 53 8.82 10.22 -22.10
C TRP A 53 10.08 10.74 -21.38
N THR A 54 10.10 12.05 -21.12
CA THR A 54 11.28 12.76 -20.62
C THR A 54 11.68 12.38 -19.18
N LYS A 55 10.76 11.89 -18.35
CA LYS A 55 11.04 11.42 -16.98
C LYS A 55 11.04 9.90 -16.91
N GLU A 56 11.92 9.34 -16.08
CA GLU A 56 11.98 7.88 -15.89
C GLU A 56 10.80 7.34 -15.06
N ILE A 57 10.37 8.13 -14.07
CA ILE A 57 9.24 7.83 -13.19
C ILE A 57 8.50 9.14 -12.88
N VAL A 58 7.17 9.06 -12.76
CA VAL A 58 6.30 10.20 -12.48
C VAL A 58 5.28 9.83 -11.40
N TRP A 59 5.09 10.74 -10.45
CA TRP A 59 4.00 10.72 -9.47
C TRP A 59 2.99 11.79 -9.87
N MET A 60 1.74 11.41 -10.05
CA MET A 60 0.66 12.29 -10.50
C MET A 60 -0.37 12.52 -9.39
N ASP A 61 -0.91 13.73 -9.29
CA ASP A 61 -2.08 13.99 -8.44
C ASP A 61 -3.38 13.53 -9.13
N HIS A 62 -4.48 13.45 -8.40
CA HIS A 62 -5.78 13.02 -8.91
C HIS A 62 -6.40 14.07 -9.87
N GLN A 63 -6.99 13.59 -10.96
CA GLN A 63 -7.95 14.33 -11.79
C GLN A 63 -9.23 13.52 -12.01
N ASN A 64 -9.08 12.23 -12.32
CA ASN A 64 -10.19 11.30 -12.40
C ASN A 64 -10.36 10.57 -11.07
N GLN A 65 -11.61 10.45 -10.61
CA GLN A 65 -11.96 9.87 -9.32
C GLN A 65 -13.29 9.14 -9.42
N LEU A 66 -13.35 7.90 -8.92
CA LEU A 66 -14.59 7.11 -8.88
C LEU A 66 -14.67 6.31 -7.57
N PRO A 67 -15.90 6.05 -7.05
CA PRO A 67 -16.08 5.23 -5.86
C PRO A 67 -15.58 3.80 -6.06
N VAL A 68 -14.77 3.31 -5.11
CA VAL A 68 -14.21 1.94 -5.18
C VAL A 68 -15.32 0.89 -5.26
N ARG A 69 -16.41 1.09 -4.50
CA ARG A 69 -17.58 0.20 -4.50
C ARG A 69 -18.27 0.08 -5.87
N GLU A 70 -18.12 1.07 -6.75
CA GLU A 70 -18.74 1.08 -8.07
C GLU A 70 -17.82 0.45 -9.11
N ILE A 71 -16.54 0.82 -9.11
CA ILE A 71 -15.60 0.40 -10.15
C ILE A 71 -14.86 -0.90 -9.84
N ALA A 72 -14.81 -1.29 -8.57
CA ALA A 72 -14.12 -2.47 -8.09
C ALA A 72 -14.78 -3.07 -6.83
N PRO A 73 -16.06 -3.50 -6.91
CA PRO A 73 -16.81 -4.00 -5.75
C PRO A 73 -16.11 -5.18 -5.04
N LYS A 74 -15.44 -6.05 -5.80
CA LYS A 74 -14.66 -7.17 -5.25
C LYS A 74 -13.48 -6.69 -4.41
N ALA A 75 -12.77 -5.65 -4.85
CA ALA A 75 -11.69 -5.04 -4.07
C ALA A 75 -12.23 -4.30 -2.85
N TRP A 76 -13.37 -3.62 -2.98
CA TRP A 76 -14.05 -2.97 -1.86
C TRP A 76 -14.37 -3.97 -0.74
N ASP A 77 -15.05 -5.07 -1.07
CA ASP A 77 -15.39 -6.10 -0.08
C ASP A 77 -14.14 -6.76 0.52
N ALA A 78 -13.06 -6.93 -0.24
CA ALA A 78 -11.79 -7.43 0.28
C ALA A 78 -11.15 -6.47 1.29
N ILE A 79 -11.20 -5.15 1.05
CA ILE A 79 -10.76 -4.15 2.04
C ILE A 79 -11.58 -4.31 3.32
N LEU A 80 -12.90 -4.42 3.20
CA LEU A 80 -13.81 -4.57 4.34
C LEU A 80 -13.55 -5.85 5.14
N ASP A 81 -13.27 -6.96 4.46
CA ASP A 81 -12.88 -8.23 5.08
C ASP A 81 -11.59 -8.10 5.90
N VAL A 82 -10.61 -7.33 5.39
CA VAL A 82 -9.34 -7.12 6.10
C VAL A 82 -9.50 -6.19 7.30
N VAL A 83 -10.17 -5.05 7.13
CA VAL A 83 -10.30 -4.04 8.20
C VAL A 83 -11.37 -4.38 9.23
N GLY A 84 -12.29 -5.29 8.90
CA GLY A 84 -13.36 -5.76 9.78
C GLY A 84 -14.64 -4.92 9.73
N GLY A 85 -14.96 -4.35 8.57
CA GLY A 85 -16.21 -3.61 8.33
C GLY A 85 -16.03 -2.16 7.87
N GLU A 86 -17.04 -1.66 7.14
CA GLU A 86 -17.05 -0.30 6.58
C GLU A 86 -17.17 0.77 7.68
N GLU A 87 -17.84 0.45 8.78
CA GLU A 87 -18.03 1.33 9.92
C GLU A 87 -16.71 1.74 10.58
N ARG A 88 -15.64 0.98 10.36
CA ARG A 88 -14.29 1.25 10.84
C ARG A 88 -13.48 2.20 9.96
N LEU A 89 -13.93 2.52 8.74
CA LEU A 89 -13.18 3.36 7.80
C LEU A 89 -13.43 4.85 8.01
N GLU A 90 -12.38 5.68 7.99
CA GLU A 90 -12.53 7.14 8.06
C GLU A 90 -13.28 7.66 6.83
N THR A 91 -14.35 8.40 7.09
CA THR A 91 -15.24 8.99 6.10
C THR A 91 -14.82 10.40 5.70
N GLN A 92 -14.01 11.07 6.52
CA GLN A 92 -13.49 12.38 6.23
C GLN A 92 -12.37 12.30 5.18
N VAL A 93 -12.45 13.16 4.17
CA VAL A 93 -11.36 13.38 3.23
C VAL A 93 -10.28 14.20 3.93
N MET A 94 -9.04 13.71 3.90
CA MET A 94 -7.89 14.40 4.49
C MET A 94 -7.06 15.04 3.39
N ARG A 95 -6.62 16.28 3.60
CA ARG A 95 -5.68 17.03 2.76
C ARG A 95 -4.30 16.98 3.40
N LEU A 96 -3.31 16.52 2.66
CA LEU A 96 -1.93 16.46 3.12
C LEU A 96 -1.31 17.86 3.15
N HIS A 97 -0.58 18.18 4.23
CA HIS A 97 0.11 19.47 4.32
C HIS A 97 1.27 19.60 3.32
N HIS A 98 1.92 18.47 3.02
CA HIS A 98 2.99 18.37 2.04
C HIS A 98 2.81 17.08 1.26
N SER A 99 2.85 17.14 -0.07
CA SER A 99 2.82 15.96 -0.93
C SER A 99 3.62 16.20 -2.20
N GLY A 100 4.45 15.22 -2.56
CA GLY A 100 5.05 15.12 -3.90
C GLY A 100 4.21 14.27 -4.87
N HIS A 101 3.03 13.83 -4.43
CA HIS A 101 2.14 12.91 -5.13
C HIS A 101 0.68 13.35 -4.97
N PHE A 102 -0.24 12.50 -4.49
CA PHE A 102 -1.63 12.88 -4.29
C PHE A 102 -1.81 13.88 -3.13
N THR A 103 -2.70 14.87 -3.28
CA THR A 103 -2.90 15.93 -2.28
C THR A 103 -3.97 15.64 -1.24
N THR A 104 -4.83 14.66 -1.49
CA THR A 104 -5.88 14.22 -0.57
C THR A 104 -5.95 12.71 -0.45
N ILE A 105 -6.50 12.25 0.67
CA ILE A 105 -6.73 10.85 1.00
C ILE A 105 -8.22 10.65 1.23
N ASN A 106 -8.79 9.66 0.54
CA ASN A 106 -10.15 9.20 0.72
C ASN A 106 -10.21 7.68 0.51
N SER A 107 -10.44 6.93 1.57
CA SER A 107 -10.49 5.45 1.53
C SER A 107 -11.60 4.91 0.61
N PHE A 108 -12.61 5.72 0.26
CA PHE A 108 -13.77 5.32 -0.54
C PHE A 108 -13.62 5.59 -2.04
N ILE A 109 -12.55 6.27 -2.46
CA ILE A 109 -12.34 6.72 -3.83
C ILE A 109 -11.00 6.19 -4.35
N TRP A 110 -11.02 5.64 -5.56
CA TRP A 110 -9.81 5.44 -6.34
C TRP A 110 -9.69 6.51 -7.42
N SER A 111 -8.45 6.83 -7.75
CA SER A 111 -8.11 7.91 -8.65
C SER A 111 -6.96 7.54 -9.58
N ASP A 112 -6.79 8.37 -10.60
CA ASP A 112 -5.65 8.34 -11.52
C ASP A 112 -4.41 9.06 -10.96
N ALA A 113 -4.26 9.10 -9.63
CA ALA A 113 -3.04 9.56 -8.97
C ALA A 113 -1.90 8.53 -9.17
N PHE A 114 -1.48 8.36 -10.42
CA PHE A 114 -0.58 7.30 -10.82
C PHE A 114 0.85 7.50 -10.33
N ILE A 115 1.48 6.36 -10.05
CA ILE A 115 2.93 6.17 -10.03
C ILE A 115 3.27 5.46 -11.34
N ILE A 116 3.84 6.21 -12.28
CA ILE A 116 4.16 5.72 -13.62
C ILE A 116 5.65 5.47 -13.72
N ASN A 117 6.06 4.21 -13.92
CA ASN A 117 7.45 3.86 -14.15
C ASN A 117 7.67 3.59 -15.64
N PHE A 118 8.26 4.56 -16.35
CA PHE A 118 8.57 4.45 -17.77
C PHE A 118 9.83 3.62 -18.03
N ARG A 119 10.88 3.88 -17.25
CA ARG A 119 12.22 3.29 -17.47
C ARG A 119 13.18 3.48 -16.28
N ARG A 120 12.66 3.59 -15.05
CA ARG A 120 13.50 3.87 -13.87
C ARG A 120 14.62 2.84 -13.77
N GLY A 121 15.87 3.32 -13.76
CA GLY A 121 17.06 2.47 -13.65
C GLY A 121 17.27 1.50 -14.82
N ALA A 122 16.73 1.81 -16.01
CA ALA A 122 16.94 1.03 -17.24
C ALA A 122 18.38 1.10 -17.77
N ASP A 123 19.18 2.07 -17.29
CA ASP A 123 20.59 2.27 -17.63
C ASP A 123 21.52 1.22 -16.98
N LYS A 124 20.99 0.38 -16.09
CA LYS A 124 21.74 -0.63 -15.33
C LYS A 124 21.09 -2.02 -15.50
N PRO A 125 21.87 -3.11 -15.35
CA PRO A 125 21.30 -4.45 -15.26
C PRO A 125 20.22 -4.52 -14.17
N TRP A 126 19.15 -5.27 -14.42
CA TRP A 126 18.11 -5.49 -13.43
C TRP A 126 18.66 -6.26 -12.23
N GLN A 127 18.32 -5.80 -11.03
CA GLN A 127 18.70 -6.43 -9.77
C GLN A 127 17.49 -7.13 -9.14
N PRO A 128 17.60 -8.40 -8.73
CA PRO A 128 16.56 -9.07 -7.98
C PRO A 128 16.32 -8.41 -6.62
N PRO A 129 15.10 -8.54 -6.06
CA PRO A 129 14.77 -7.95 -4.78
C PRO A 129 15.68 -8.56 -3.70
N SER A 130 16.32 -7.68 -2.93
CA SER A 130 17.32 -8.01 -1.92
C SER A 130 17.48 -6.82 -0.98
N PRO A 131 18.09 -6.99 0.21
CA PRO A 131 18.28 -5.87 1.13
C PRO A 131 19.26 -4.82 0.58
N GLN A 132 20.07 -5.16 -0.44
CA GLN A 132 20.98 -4.23 -1.10
C GLN A 132 20.28 -3.30 -2.11
N VAL A 133 19.04 -3.61 -2.50
CA VAL A 133 18.26 -2.70 -3.35
C VAL A 133 17.93 -1.44 -2.53
N ASN A 134 18.12 -0.27 -3.13
CA ASN A 134 17.82 1.00 -2.47
C ASN A 134 16.31 1.30 -2.48
N GLY A 135 15.89 2.17 -1.56
CA GLY A 135 14.53 2.72 -1.55
C GLY A 135 13.49 1.85 -0.86
N TRP A 136 13.91 0.88 -0.03
CA TRP A 136 13.01 0.23 0.92
C TRP A 136 12.44 1.24 1.90
N HIS A 137 11.12 1.22 2.06
CA HIS A 137 10.40 2.09 3.00
C HIS A 137 9.03 1.47 3.32
N LYS A 138 8.33 2.07 4.29
CA LYS A 138 6.88 1.97 4.43
C LYS A 138 6.24 3.33 4.17
N ASP A 139 4.98 3.32 3.77
CA ASP A 139 4.22 4.55 3.58
C ASP A 139 3.78 5.18 4.91
N GLY A 140 3.36 6.45 4.81
CA GLY A 140 2.87 7.27 5.92
C GLY A 140 3.76 8.45 6.29
N SER A 141 4.17 9.25 5.31
CA SER A 141 4.96 10.48 5.52
C SER A 141 4.21 11.59 6.27
N TYR A 142 2.95 11.37 6.60
CA TYR A 142 2.01 12.38 7.08
C TYR A 142 1.49 12.10 8.50
N PHE A 143 2.16 11.26 9.30
CA PHE A 143 1.82 11.08 10.72
C PHE A 143 3.01 10.49 11.51
N ARG A 144 2.98 10.64 12.83
CA ARG A 144 3.87 9.91 13.73
C ARG A 144 3.38 8.47 13.87
N HIS A 145 4.24 7.51 13.57
CA HIS A 145 3.90 6.09 13.51
C HIS A 145 3.85 5.48 14.90
N PHE A 146 2.79 4.72 15.15
CA PHE A 146 2.64 3.83 16.29
C PHE A 146 2.27 2.45 15.79
N LEU A 147 2.41 1.44 16.66
CA LEU A 147 2.00 0.07 16.36
C LEU A 147 0.51 -0.03 15.97
N ASP A 148 -0.32 0.84 16.53
CA ASP A 148 -1.77 0.86 16.36
C ASP A 148 -2.29 1.99 15.46
N SER A 149 -1.40 2.65 14.71
CA SER A 149 -1.75 3.82 13.88
C SER A 149 -2.96 3.57 12.97
N ARG A 150 -3.88 4.54 12.96
CA ARG A 150 -5.10 4.52 12.12
C ARG A 150 -4.87 5.11 10.74
N GLU A 151 -3.84 5.94 10.62
CA GLU A 151 -3.60 6.85 9.51
C GLU A 151 -3.19 6.13 8.21
N GLN A 152 -2.61 4.93 8.34
CA GLN A 152 -2.30 4.02 7.25
C GLN A 152 -2.57 2.60 7.75
N ALA A 153 -3.82 2.16 7.72
CA ALA A 153 -4.21 0.84 8.18
C ALA A 153 -3.93 -0.25 7.14
N LEU A 154 -4.01 0.08 5.85
CA LEU A 154 -3.55 -0.78 4.77
C LEU A 154 -2.70 0.01 3.79
N LEU A 155 -1.69 -0.64 3.25
CA LEU A 155 -1.09 -0.25 1.99
C LEU A 155 -1.81 -1.03 0.89
N THR A 156 -2.23 -0.36 -0.17
CA THR A 156 -2.88 -1.03 -1.28
C THR A 156 -2.14 -0.73 -2.58
N ILE A 157 -2.26 -1.60 -3.58
CA ILE A 157 -1.74 -1.35 -4.92
C ILE A 157 -2.82 -1.72 -5.93
N VAL A 158 -3.21 -0.76 -6.75
CA VAL A 158 -4.13 -0.96 -7.88
C VAL A 158 -3.29 -1.09 -9.15
N LEU A 159 -3.43 -2.22 -9.85
CA LEU A 159 -2.73 -2.48 -11.11
C LEU A 159 -3.55 -1.92 -12.27
N TRP A 160 -3.20 -0.72 -12.74
CA TRP A 160 -3.85 -0.10 -13.90
C TRP A 160 -3.26 -0.61 -15.22
N SER A 161 -2.02 -1.07 -15.21
CA SER A 161 -1.40 -1.85 -16.28
C SER A 161 -0.84 -3.16 -15.70
N ASP A 162 -0.44 -4.08 -16.58
CA ASP A 162 0.30 -5.26 -16.16
C ASP A 162 1.58 -4.85 -15.40
N MET A 163 1.87 -5.54 -14.31
CA MET A 163 3.13 -5.44 -13.57
C MET A 163 3.98 -6.65 -13.93
N LEU A 164 4.88 -6.45 -14.88
CA LEU A 164 5.72 -7.51 -15.44
C LEU A 164 7.00 -7.69 -14.63
N HIS A 165 7.54 -8.91 -14.60
CA HIS A 165 8.89 -9.19 -14.10
C HIS A 165 9.89 -8.29 -14.83
N GLN A 166 10.74 -7.57 -14.06
CA GLN A 166 11.69 -6.58 -14.57
C GLN A 166 11.09 -5.34 -15.26
N GLY A 167 9.75 -5.21 -15.21
CA GLY A 167 8.98 -4.11 -15.78
C GLY A 167 8.66 -3.00 -14.77
N GLY A 168 9.44 -2.86 -13.70
CA GLY A 168 9.21 -1.85 -12.67
C GLY A 168 8.09 -2.23 -11.69
N ALA A 169 7.85 -3.52 -11.46
CA ALA A 169 6.95 -4.01 -10.42
C ALA A 169 7.40 -3.59 -9.01
N THR A 170 6.54 -3.75 -8.01
CA THR A 170 6.88 -3.40 -6.61
C THR A 170 7.61 -4.56 -5.98
N PHE A 171 8.77 -4.30 -5.38
CA PHE A 171 9.44 -5.25 -4.51
C PHE A 171 8.84 -5.17 -3.11
N ILE A 172 8.65 -6.31 -2.48
CA ILE A 172 8.18 -6.42 -1.09
C ILE A 172 9.08 -7.35 -0.29
N ALA A 173 9.08 -7.17 1.03
CA ALA A 173 9.76 -8.06 1.96
C ALA A 173 8.75 -8.64 2.95
N PRO A 174 8.13 -9.80 2.69
CA PRO A 174 7.05 -10.35 3.53
C PRO A 174 7.38 -10.45 5.02
N ASP A 175 8.61 -10.84 5.35
CA ASP A 175 9.05 -10.96 6.75
C ASP A 175 9.33 -9.62 7.43
N SER A 176 9.33 -8.50 6.69
CA SER A 176 9.48 -7.16 7.26
C SER A 176 8.32 -6.73 8.15
N VAL A 177 7.12 -7.32 7.96
CA VAL A 177 5.97 -7.02 8.81
C VAL A 177 6.29 -7.32 10.27
N ARG A 178 6.94 -8.45 10.55
CA ARG A 178 7.43 -8.80 11.89
C ARG A 178 8.46 -7.81 12.41
N VAL A 179 9.43 -7.46 11.57
CA VAL A 179 10.54 -6.57 11.94
C VAL A 179 10.01 -5.20 12.34
N VAL A 180 9.16 -4.61 11.50
CA VAL A 180 8.59 -3.28 11.72
C VAL A 180 7.56 -3.30 12.86
N ALA A 181 6.72 -4.34 12.97
CA ALA A 181 5.79 -4.48 14.10
C ALA A 181 6.54 -4.51 15.43
N ARG A 182 7.60 -5.32 15.53
CA ARG A 182 8.44 -5.40 16.74
C ARG A 182 9.13 -4.06 17.02
N TYR A 183 9.67 -3.42 15.99
CA TYR A 183 10.29 -2.10 16.14
C TYR A 183 9.31 -1.08 16.72
N LEU A 184 8.10 -0.97 16.17
CA LEU A 184 7.07 -0.05 16.69
C LEU A 184 6.52 -0.45 18.06
N TYR A 185 6.49 -1.75 18.38
CA TYR A 185 6.15 -2.24 19.71
C TYR A 185 7.19 -1.79 20.76
N GLU A 186 8.47 -1.81 20.41
CA GLU A 186 9.58 -1.37 21.26
C GLU A 186 9.73 0.17 21.37
N HIS A 187 9.00 0.93 20.54
CA HIS A 187 9.01 2.41 20.52
C HIS A 187 7.60 2.98 20.77
N PRO A 188 7.03 2.82 21.98
CA PRO A 188 5.68 3.30 22.29
C PRO A 188 5.55 4.84 22.26
N GLU A 189 6.65 5.59 22.24
CA GLU A 189 6.68 7.04 22.01
C GLU A 189 6.36 7.44 20.56
N GLY A 190 6.36 6.46 19.67
CA GLY A 190 6.12 6.60 18.25
C GLY A 190 7.33 7.15 17.49
N VAL A 191 7.34 6.91 16.19
CA VAL A 191 8.48 7.20 15.31
C VAL A 191 8.05 8.21 14.24
N GLU A 192 8.78 9.33 14.11
CA GLU A 192 8.49 10.28 13.03
C GLU A 192 8.89 9.66 11.67
N PRO A 193 8.21 10.01 10.56
CA PRO A 193 8.47 9.40 9.26
C PRO A 193 9.93 9.46 8.80
N HIS A 194 10.67 10.50 9.20
CA HIS A 194 12.06 10.73 8.80
C HIS A 194 13.08 10.06 9.75
N ASP A 195 12.62 9.48 10.86
CA ASP A 195 13.49 8.91 11.89
C ASP A 195 13.70 7.38 11.72
N PHE A 196 12.99 6.75 10.77
CA PHE A 196 13.19 5.34 10.45
C PHE A 196 14.54 5.09 9.76
N ASP A 197 15.33 4.17 10.31
CA ASP A 197 16.44 3.55 9.58
C ASP A 197 15.94 2.33 8.80
N PHE A 198 15.35 2.57 7.63
CA PHE A 198 14.84 1.48 6.78
C PHE A 198 15.92 0.52 6.29
N GLN A 199 17.17 0.96 6.20
CA GLN A 199 18.29 0.07 5.83
C GLN A 199 18.60 -0.92 6.95
N ALA A 200 18.63 -0.46 8.21
CA ALA A 200 18.76 -1.35 9.35
C ALA A 200 17.57 -2.31 9.47
N LEU A 201 16.34 -1.85 9.21
CA LEU A 201 15.15 -2.70 9.25
C LEU A 201 15.15 -3.76 8.14
N ILE A 202 15.40 -3.36 6.88
CA ILE A 202 15.39 -4.32 5.76
C ILE A 202 16.54 -5.33 5.85
N SER A 203 17.68 -4.97 6.46
CA SER A 203 18.82 -5.88 6.65
C SER A 203 18.50 -7.09 7.54
N GLN A 204 17.42 -7.03 8.33
CA GLN A 204 16.92 -8.13 9.15
C GLN A 204 16.00 -9.08 8.36
N CYS A 205 15.61 -8.70 7.14
CA CYS A 205 14.71 -9.47 6.30
C CYS A 205 15.49 -10.44 5.40
N THR A 206 14.85 -11.55 5.06
CA THR A 206 15.41 -12.65 4.26
C THR A 206 14.50 -13.07 3.12
N ARG A 207 13.21 -12.71 3.17
CA ARG A 207 12.23 -12.99 2.13
C ARG A 207 12.02 -11.73 1.29
N PHE A 208 12.15 -11.89 -0.02
CA PHE A 208 12.05 -10.80 -0.97
C PHE A 208 11.31 -11.28 -2.21
N GLU A 209 10.29 -10.53 -2.62
CA GLU A 209 9.40 -10.93 -3.71
C GLU A 209 9.16 -9.73 -4.64
N GLU A 210 8.95 -10.01 -5.92
CA GLU A 210 8.50 -9.03 -6.90
C GLU A 210 7.00 -9.23 -7.15
N LEU A 211 6.20 -8.22 -6.85
CA LEU A 211 4.75 -8.25 -7.05
C LEU A 211 4.40 -8.03 -8.52
N THR A 212 4.40 -9.13 -9.28
CA THR A 212 3.89 -9.16 -10.65
C THR A 212 2.40 -9.47 -10.69
N GLY A 213 1.72 -9.00 -11.74
CA GLY A 213 0.27 -9.20 -11.90
C GLY A 213 -0.25 -8.61 -13.20
N GLU A 214 -1.56 -8.72 -13.40
CA GLU A 214 -2.23 -8.21 -14.59
C GLU A 214 -3.03 -6.95 -14.28
N ALA A 215 -3.26 -6.13 -15.31
CA ALA A 215 -4.16 -4.99 -15.21
C ALA A 215 -5.54 -5.43 -14.71
N GLY A 216 -6.03 -4.77 -13.68
CA GLY A 216 -7.27 -5.09 -12.99
C GLY A 216 -7.09 -5.83 -11.66
N ASP A 217 -5.90 -6.36 -11.38
CA ASP A 217 -5.59 -6.96 -10.09
C ASP A 217 -5.45 -5.88 -9.00
N PHE A 218 -5.72 -6.30 -7.75
CA PHE A 218 -5.60 -5.46 -6.58
C PHE A 218 -4.80 -6.17 -5.49
N VAL A 219 -3.83 -5.49 -4.90
CA VAL A 219 -3.01 -6.03 -3.82
C VAL A 219 -3.31 -5.28 -2.54
N ILE A 220 -3.54 -6.02 -1.45
CA ILE A 220 -3.61 -5.48 -0.09
C ILE A 220 -2.36 -5.94 0.64
N LEU A 221 -1.64 -5.00 1.24
CA LEU A 221 -0.46 -5.25 2.04
C LEU A 221 -0.69 -4.73 3.47
N HIS A 222 -0.11 -5.43 4.43
CA HIS A 222 0.01 -4.97 5.80
C HIS A 222 0.75 -3.62 5.81
N PRO A 223 0.36 -2.64 6.64
CA PRO A 223 0.96 -1.30 6.63
C PRO A 223 2.44 -1.27 7.04
N PHE A 224 2.96 -2.39 7.53
CA PHE A 224 4.33 -2.58 7.96
C PHE A 224 5.20 -3.31 6.93
N MET A 225 4.62 -3.65 5.78
CA MET A 225 5.37 -4.22 4.67
C MET A 225 6.36 -3.17 4.12
N LEU A 226 7.64 -3.43 4.31
CA LEU A 226 8.68 -2.70 3.59
C LEU A 226 8.59 -3.07 2.11
N HIS A 227 8.64 -2.04 1.28
CA HIS A 227 8.54 -2.17 -0.16
C HIS A 227 9.44 -1.15 -0.87
N ALA A 228 9.74 -1.44 -2.14
CA ALA A 228 10.62 -0.63 -2.97
C ALA A 228 10.15 -0.64 -4.43
N SER A 229 10.47 0.44 -5.17
CA SER A 229 10.30 0.46 -6.62
C SER A 229 11.43 -0.33 -7.28
N SER A 230 11.10 -1.32 -8.11
CA SER A 230 12.10 -2.01 -8.94
C SER A 230 12.47 -1.23 -10.21
N GLN A 231 13.54 -1.67 -10.87
CA GLN A 231 13.93 -1.16 -12.18
C GLN A 231 12.91 -1.58 -13.24
N ASN A 232 12.67 -0.70 -14.22
CA ASN A 232 11.94 -1.05 -15.44
C ASN A 232 12.93 -1.11 -16.60
N VAL A 233 13.48 -2.30 -16.86
CA VAL A 233 14.44 -2.53 -17.96
C VAL A 233 13.75 -2.97 -19.26
N LEU A 234 12.43 -3.18 -19.23
CA LEU A 234 11.67 -3.62 -20.41
C LEU A 234 11.28 -2.47 -21.34
N GLY A 235 11.32 -1.22 -20.86
CA GLY A 235 10.87 -0.04 -21.61
C GLY A 235 9.36 -0.02 -21.86
N LYS A 236 8.59 -0.86 -21.16
CA LYS A 236 7.12 -0.85 -21.17
C LYS A 236 6.61 -0.09 -19.95
N PRO A 237 5.92 1.05 -20.10
CA PRO A 237 5.50 1.84 -18.95
C PRO A 237 4.54 1.08 -18.03
N ARG A 238 4.77 1.15 -16.72
CA ARG A 238 3.91 0.56 -15.69
C ARG A 238 3.11 1.64 -14.98
N PHE A 239 1.80 1.46 -14.89
CA PHE A 239 0.85 2.36 -14.22
C PHE A 239 0.26 1.64 -12.99
N MET A 240 0.47 2.21 -11.81
CA MET A 240 -0.18 1.77 -10.58
C MET A 240 -0.63 2.98 -9.76
N SER A 241 -1.49 2.79 -8.77
CA SER A 241 -1.66 3.73 -7.66
C SER A 241 -1.65 2.96 -6.33
N ASN A 242 -1.36 3.64 -5.24
CA ASN A 242 -1.29 3.06 -3.89
C ASN A 242 -2.15 3.82 -2.87
N PRO A 243 -3.48 3.91 -3.07
CA PRO A 243 -4.33 4.68 -2.17
C PRO A 243 -4.29 4.09 -0.75
N PRO A 244 -4.01 4.90 0.28
CA PRO A 244 -4.00 4.44 1.66
C PRO A 244 -5.43 4.18 2.16
N VAL A 245 -5.59 3.20 3.03
CA VAL A 245 -6.85 2.97 3.77
C VAL A 245 -6.68 3.50 5.20
N VAL A 246 -7.59 4.36 5.62
CA VAL A 246 -7.57 5.02 6.93
C VAL A 246 -8.72 4.50 7.79
N LEU A 247 -8.44 4.16 9.05
CA LEU A 247 -9.47 3.78 10.03
C LEU A 247 -10.00 5.02 10.77
N LYS A 248 -11.20 4.94 11.35
CA LYS A 248 -11.77 5.96 12.27
C LYS A 248 -11.09 6.00 13.62
N GLU A 249 -10.62 4.85 14.09
CA GLU A 249 -9.96 4.70 15.39
C GLU A 249 -8.66 3.91 15.22
N PRO A 250 -7.68 4.07 16.12
CA PRO A 250 -6.51 3.20 16.17
C PRO A 250 -6.89 1.71 16.17
N MET A 251 -6.01 0.87 15.63
CA MET A 251 -6.19 -0.58 15.70
C MET A 251 -6.30 -1.01 17.18
N ASN A 252 -7.22 -1.93 17.48
CA ASN A 252 -7.40 -2.41 18.85
C ASN A 252 -6.91 -3.86 18.97
N PHE A 253 -5.75 -4.02 19.62
CA PHE A 253 -5.14 -5.34 19.89
C PHE A 253 -5.57 -5.94 21.24
N ASN A 254 -6.50 -5.30 21.96
CA ASN A 254 -6.91 -5.65 23.32
C ASN A 254 -8.42 -5.91 23.45
N ARG A 255 -9.10 -6.36 22.38
CA ARG A 255 -10.54 -6.66 22.41
C ARG A 255 -10.84 -7.81 23.38
N GLU A 256 -11.95 -7.70 24.12
CA GLU A 256 -12.37 -8.73 25.06
C GLU A 256 -12.85 -10.00 24.35
N ASN A 257 -13.60 -9.82 23.26
CA ASN A 257 -14.06 -10.90 22.40
C ASN A 257 -13.06 -11.10 21.23
N PRO A 258 -12.33 -12.23 21.16
CA PRO A 258 -11.38 -12.48 20.08
C PRO A 258 -12.00 -12.51 18.68
N ASP A 259 -13.30 -12.83 18.56
CA ASP A 259 -14.01 -12.84 17.28
C ASP A 259 -14.21 -11.42 16.71
N GLU A 260 -14.00 -10.37 17.50
CA GLU A 260 -14.10 -8.97 17.06
C GLU A 260 -12.82 -8.41 16.46
N PHE A 261 -11.69 -9.12 16.59
CA PHE A 261 -10.46 -8.70 15.93
C PHE A 261 -10.65 -8.77 14.41
N SER A 262 -10.30 -7.67 13.72
CA SER A 262 -10.19 -7.70 12.27
C SER A 262 -9.04 -8.60 11.82
N LEU A 263 -9.02 -8.98 10.54
CA LEU A 263 -7.91 -9.73 9.99
C LEU A 263 -6.60 -8.92 10.07
N LEU A 264 -6.65 -7.59 9.92
CA LEU A 264 -5.52 -6.70 10.17
C LEU A 264 -5.01 -6.79 11.62
N GLU A 265 -5.91 -6.66 12.60
CA GLU A 265 -5.55 -6.72 14.03
C GLU A 265 -4.94 -8.10 14.38
N ARG A 266 -5.53 -9.18 13.85
CA ARG A 266 -5.04 -10.55 14.02
C ARG A 266 -3.67 -10.77 13.37
N ALA A 267 -3.43 -10.22 12.18
CA ALA A 267 -2.14 -10.32 11.51
C ALA A 267 -1.05 -9.62 12.33
N THR A 268 -1.27 -8.39 12.80
CA THR A 268 -0.30 -7.68 13.65
C THR A 268 0.05 -8.47 14.91
N LEU A 269 -0.96 -8.98 15.61
CA LEU A 269 -0.80 -9.83 16.79
C LEU A 269 -0.01 -11.11 16.48
N HIS A 270 -0.36 -11.80 15.38
CA HIS A 270 0.35 -12.99 14.91
C HIS A 270 1.84 -12.72 14.67
N TYR A 271 2.17 -11.60 14.03
CA TYR A 271 3.57 -11.23 13.77
C TYR A 271 4.37 -10.93 15.04
N LEU A 272 3.71 -10.44 16.09
CA LEU A 272 4.32 -10.24 17.41
C LEU A 272 4.37 -11.54 18.24
N GLY A 273 3.73 -12.62 17.80
CA GLY A 273 3.59 -13.86 18.57
C GLY A 273 2.68 -13.69 19.80
N LEU A 274 1.70 -12.79 19.72
CA LEU A 274 0.78 -12.46 20.81
C LEU A 274 -0.65 -12.81 20.42
N GLU A 275 -1.46 -13.19 21.40
CA GLU A 275 -2.91 -13.39 21.20
C GLU A 275 -3.70 -12.10 21.50
N ARG A 276 -3.14 -11.23 22.33
CA ARG A 276 -3.75 -9.99 22.81
C ARG A 276 -2.66 -9.05 23.32
N LEU A 277 -2.84 -7.74 23.14
CA LEU A 277 -1.90 -6.72 23.58
C LEU A 277 -2.60 -5.41 23.95
N ASP A 278 -2.39 -4.93 25.18
CA ASP A 278 -2.80 -3.58 25.61
C ASP A 278 -1.72 -2.55 25.25
N PHE A 279 -1.58 -2.23 23.96
CA PHE A 279 -0.59 -1.25 23.50
C PHE A 279 -1.02 0.16 23.91
N ARG A 280 -0.10 0.91 24.55
CA ARG A 280 -0.35 2.27 25.02
C ARG A 280 0.72 3.22 24.51
N PRO A 281 0.39 4.13 23.57
CA PRO A 281 1.27 5.22 23.19
C PRO A 281 1.73 6.03 24.41
N THR A 282 3.02 6.33 24.51
CA THR A 282 3.60 7.14 25.59
C THR A 282 3.82 8.60 25.20
N ALA A 283 3.54 8.95 23.93
CA ALA A 283 3.58 10.32 23.44
C ALA A 283 2.32 10.65 22.62
N PRO A 284 2.02 11.95 22.39
CA PRO A 284 0.87 12.35 21.59
C PRO A 284 0.97 11.88 20.15
N ARG A 285 -0.17 11.46 19.58
CA ARG A 285 -0.31 11.27 18.14
C ARG A 285 -0.17 12.60 17.41
N ARG A 286 0.40 12.55 16.21
CA ARG A 286 0.53 13.70 15.32
C ARG A 286 0.18 13.28 13.91
N ALA A 287 -0.65 14.08 13.25
CA ALA A 287 -0.92 13.95 11.83
C ALA A 287 -0.59 15.27 11.12
N TYR A 288 -0.03 15.15 9.93
CA TYR A 288 0.41 16.23 9.05
C TYR A 288 -0.57 16.38 7.88
N TRP A 289 -1.85 16.33 8.23
CA TRP A 289 -2.98 16.53 7.35
C TRP A 289 -4.07 17.36 8.05
N SER A 290 -5.03 17.83 7.29
CA SER A 290 -6.25 18.48 7.79
C SER A 290 -7.47 17.93 7.06
N PRO A 291 -8.69 18.10 7.60
CA PRO A 291 -9.90 17.95 6.79
C PRO A 291 -9.79 18.73 5.47
N ALA A 292 -10.19 18.11 4.36
CA ALA A 292 -10.01 18.65 3.00
C ALA A 292 -11.08 19.66 2.55
#